data_AF-A0A085GMQ9-F1
#
_entry.id   AF-A0A085GMQ9-F1
#
_cell.length_a   1.000
_cell.length_b   1.000
_cell.length_c   1.000
_cell.angle_alpha   90.00
_cell.angle_beta   90.00
_cell.angle_gamma   90.00
#
_symmetry.space_group_name_H-M   'P 1'
#
loop_
_entity.id
_entity.type
_entity.pdbx_description
1 polymer ?
#
loop_
_entity_poly.entity_id
_entity_poly.type
_entity_poly.pdbx_seq_one_letter_code
_entity_poly.pdbx_strand_id
1 'polypeptide(L)'
;MLLKKPLLHAEVTTQKQILILHENSLLSQEIKKWADKVGYKLLWNSESDYMIFTDTLISGKSNDEILNNLGRIFVSENYGLVIKFYSKNKVLIIDGQ
;
A
#
# COMPACT_ATOMS: atom_id res chain seq x y z
N MET A 1 -42.31 -13.55 -29.48
CA MET A 1 -41.10 -12.70 -29.56
C MET A 1 -40.38 -12.81 -28.22
N LEU A 2 -39.30 -13.60 -28.16
CA LEU A 2 -38.51 -13.80 -26.93
C LEU A 2 -37.45 -12.69 -26.85
N LEU A 3 -37.65 -11.71 -25.97
CA LEU A 3 -36.62 -10.71 -25.66
C LEU A 3 -35.54 -11.38 -24.78
N LYS A 4 -34.38 -11.68 -25.39
CA LYS A 4 -33.17 -12.07 -24.68
C LYS A 4 -32.74 -10.91 -23.78
N LYS A 5 -32.74 -11.12 -22.46
CA LYS A 5 -32.13 -10.19 -21.49
C LYS A 5 -30.63 -10.07 -21.81
N PRO A 6 -30.07 -8.85 -21.89
CA PRO A 6 -28.62 -8.69 -22.03
C PRO A 6 -27.95 -9.15 -20.73
N LEU A 7 -26.91 -9.98 -20.88
CA LEU A 7 -26.00 -10.35 -19.80
C LEU A 7 -25.25 -9.08 -19.39
N LEU A 8 -25.58 -8.55 -18.20
CA LEU A 8 -24.73 -7.58 -17.52
C LEU A 8 -23.36 -8.23 -17.34
N HIS A 9 -22.39 -7.78 -18.13
CA HIS A 9 -21.00 -7.95 -17.76
C HIS A 9 -20.87 -7.16 -16.45
N ALA A 10 -20.61 -7.86 -15.35
CA ALA A 10 -20.27 -7.20 -14.10
C ALA A 10 -19.14 -6.22 -14.41
N GLU A 11 -19.40 -4.92 -14.24
CA GLU A 11 -18.33 -3.94 -14.20
C GLU A 11 -17.40 -4.41 -13.09
N VAL A 12 -16.21 -4.88 -13.46
CA VAL A 12 -15.15 -5.15 -12.50
C VAL A 12 -14.77 -3.79 -11.94
N THR A 13 -15.47 -3.38 -10.88
CA THR A 13 -15.22 -2.14 -10.17
C THR A 13 -13.84 -2.31 -9.54
N THR A 14 -12.81 -1.84 -10.24
CA THR A 14 -11.43 -1.91 -9.75
C THR A 14 -11.39 -0.94 -8.56
N GLN A 15 -11.54 -1.47 -7.34
CA GLN A 15 -11.52 -0.64 -6.14
C GLN A 15 -10.18 0.09 -6.09
N LYS A 16 -10.24 1.42 -6.11
CA LYS A 16 -9.08 2.28 -5.98
C LYS A 16 -8.49 2.07 -4.59
N GLN A 17 -7.26 1.58 -4.52
CA GLN A 17 -6.53 1.41 -3.28
C GLN A 17 -5.89 2.73 -2.90
N ILE A 18 -5.86 3.01 -1.60
CA ILE A 18 -5.31 4.25 -1.03
C ILE A 18 -4.53 3.92 0.23
N LEU A 19 -3.33 4.47 0.34
CA LEU A 19 -2.51 4.59 1.55
C LEU A 19 -2.41 6.08 1.88
N ILE A 20 -2.71 6.44 3.12
CA ILE A 20 -2.59 7.81 3.62
C ILE A 20 -1.48 7.79 4.66
N LEU A 21 -0.50 8.69 4.51
CA LEU A 21 0.55 8.93 5.47
C LEU A 21 0.20 10.24 6.18
N HIS A 22 -0.14 10.17 7.46
CA HIS A 22 -0.54 11.33 8.23
C HIS A 22 0.65 12.03 8.86
N GLU A 23 0.66 13.36 8.81
CA GLU A 23 1.62 14.20 9.52
C GLU A 23 1.70 13.82 11.00
N ASN A 24 2.90 13.96 11.59
CA ASN A 24 3.19 13.67 13.00
C ASN A 24 3.02 12.21 13.41
N SER A 25 2.79 11.31 12.44
CA SER A 25 2.77 9.86 12.65
C SER A 25 4.09 9.24 12.23
N LEU A 26 4.39 8.06 12.77
CA LEU A 26 5.52 7.26 12.29
C LEU A 26 5.16 6.54 10.99
N LEU A 27 6.13 6.47 10.08
CA LEU A 27 6.00 5.79 8.80
C LEU A 27 5.61 4.31 8.98
N SER A 28 6.24 3.61 9.94
CA SER A 28 5.89 2.23 10.26
C SER A 28 4.43 2.07 10.70
N GLN A 29 3.88 3.05 11.44
CA GLN A 29 2.51 3.01 11.95
C GLN A 29 1.48 3.17 10.83
N GLU A 30 1.68 4.13 9.93
CA GLU A 30 0.75 4.35 8.81
C GLU A 30 0.80 3.20 7.80
N ILE A 31 2.00 2.69 7.50
CA ILE A 31 2.14 1.49 6.66
C ILE A 31 1.49 0.28 7.33
N LYS A 32 1.62 0.13 8.66
CA LYS A 32 0.98 -0.97 9.39
C LYS A 32 -0.54 -0.88 9.31
N LYS A 33 -1.11 0.31 9.57
CA LYS A 33 -2.57 0.55 9.47
C LYS A 33 -3.10 0.16 8.10
N TRP A 34 -2.40 0.56 7.04
CA TRP A 34 -2.76 0.18 5.68
C TRP A 34 -2.62 -1.31 5.42
N ALA A 35 -1.50 -1.92 5.82
CA ALA A 35 -1.26 -3.36 5.65
C ALA A 35 -2.35 -4.19 6.34
N ASP A 36 -2.68 -3.86 7.58
CA ASP A 36 -3.75 -4.52 8.35
C ASP A 36 -5.10 -4.38 7.62
N LYS A 37 -5.42 -3.19 7.10
CA LYS A 37 -6.66 -2.92 6.33
C LYS A 37 -6.75 -3.75 5.05
N VAL A 38 -5.64 -3.96 4.35
CA VAL A 38 -5.60 -4.75 3.11
C VAL A 38 -5.35 -6.25 3.35
N GLY A 39 -5.31 -6.69 4.61
CA GLY A 39 -5.22 -8.10 5.00
C GLY A 39 -3.79 -8.66 4.99
N TYR A 40 -2.80 -7.82 5.28
CA TYR A 40 -1.38 -8.19 5.35
C TYR A 40 -0.80 -7.91 6.73
N LYS A 41 0.08 -8.80 7.21
CA LYS A 41 0.92 -8.53 8.37
C LYS A 41 2.15 -7.74 7.95
N LEU A 42 2.37 -6.58 8.57
CA LEU A 42 3.63 -5.83 8.44
C LEU A 42 4.70 -6.44 9.35
N LEU A 43 5.90 -6.63 8.80
CA LEU A 43 7.15 -6.84 9.55
C LEU A 43 8.04 -5.64 9.28
N TRP A 44 8.21 -4.79 10.29
CA TRP A 44 9.15 -3.68 10.25
C TRP A 44 10.51 -4.18 10.72
N ASN A 45 11.47 -4.27 9.80
CA ASN A 45 12.81 -4.80 10.03
C ASN A 45 13.85 -3.74 9.65
N SER A 46 13.68 -2.55 10.21
CA SER A 46 14.65 -1.46 10.16
C SER A 46 14.91 -0.99 11.59
N GLU A 47 16.17 -0.62 11.87
CA GLU A 47 16.54 0.01 13.15
C GLU A 47 16.02 1.44 13.25
N SER A 48 15.68 2.05 12.12
CA SER A 48 15.14 3.41 12.03
C SER A 48 13.66 3.41 11.69
N ASP A 49 12.97 4.43 12.17
CA ASP A 49 11.62 4.81 11.76
C ASP A 49 11.57 6.32 11.52
N TYR A 50 10.63 6.77 10.72
CA TYR A 50 10.62 8.13 10.16
C TYR A 50 9.33 8.83 10.56
N MET A 51 9.47 10.06 11.05
CA MET A 51 8.32 10.93 11.28
C MET A 51 7.86 11.51 9.95
N ILE A 52 6.56 11.45 9.69
CA ILE A 52 5.95 12.07 8.52
C ILE A 52 5.74 13.56 8.80
N PHE A 53 6.33 14.43 7.97
CA PHE A 53 6.24 15.89 8.13
C PHE A 53 5.12 16.55 7.32
N THR A 54 4.51 15.83 6.38
CA THR A 54 3.39 16.33 5.56
C THR A 54 2.44 15.20 5.21
N ASP A 55 1.14 15.46 5.32
CA ASP A 55 0.11 14.54 4.83
C ASP A 55 0.37 14.14 3.36
N THR A 56 0.46 12.83 3.11
CA THR A 56 0.72 12.29 1.77
C THR A 56 -0.31 11.23 1.42
N LEU A 57 -0.95 11.40 0.26
CA LEU A 57 -1.88 10.41 -0.28
C LEU A 57 -1.22 9.64 -1.42
N ILE A 58 -1.14 8.33 -1.26
CA ILE A 58 -0.65 7.40 -2.27
C ILE A 58 -1.85 6.60 -2.78
N SER A 59 -2.11 6.65 -4.09
CA SER A 59 -3.21 5.91 -4.70
C SER A 59 -2.76 5.03 -5.85
N GLY A 60 -3.51 3.96 -6.11
CA GLY A 60 -3.21 2.99 -7.14
C GLY A 60 -4.40 2.09 -7.46
N LYS A 61 -4.30 1.36 -8.57
CA LYS A 61 -5.32 0.40 -9.01
C LYS A 61 -5.15 -0.97 -8.33
N SER A 62 -4.01 -1.21 -7.70
CA SER A 62 -3.70 -2.43 -6.94
C SER A 62 -2.80 -2.14 -5.75
N ASN A 63 -2.69 -3.11 -4.84
CA ASN A 63 -1.73 -3.04 -3.73
C ASN A 63 -0.29 -2.95 -4.24
N ASP A 64 0.07 -3.67 -5.31
CA ASP A 64 1.40 -3.60 -5.92
C ASP A 64 1.73 -2.19 -6.42
N GLU A 65 0.76 -1.49 -7.02
CA GLU A 65 0.96 -0.11 -7.48
C GLU A 65 1.15 0.86 -6.30
N ILE A 66 0.38 0.69 -5.22
CA ILE A 66 0.58 1.44 -3.97
C ILE A 66 2.01 1.23 -3.44
N LEU A 67 2.46 -0.03 -3.36
CA LEU A 67 3.78 -0.36 -2.83
C LEU A 67 4.92 0.13 -3.74
N ASN A 68 4.73 0.09 -5.06
CA ASN A 68 5.70 0.68 -6.01
C ASN A 68 5.81 2.21 -5.83
N ASN A 69 4.68 2.90 -5.66
CA ASN A 69 4.67 4.34 -5.41
C ASN A 69 5.28 4.69 -4.05
N LEU A 70 5.02 3.89 -3.03
CA LEU A 70 5.67 4.01 -1.72
C LEU A 70 7.19 3.82 -1.80
N GLY A 71 7.66 2.83 -2.56
CA GLY A 71 9.09 2.60 -2.78
C GLY A 71 9.78 3.78 -3.46
N ARG A 72 9.10 4.47 -4.39
CA ARG A 72 9.62 5.70 -5.02
C ARG A 72 9.81 6.83 -4.01
N ILE A 73 8.91 6.95 -3.03
CA ILE A 73 9.06 7.92 -1.93
C ILE A 73 10.28 7.56 -1.08
N PHE A 74 10.47 6.29 -0.74
CA PHE A 74 11.64 5.86 0.05
C PHE A 74 12.96 6.23 -0.62
N VAL A 75 13.03 6.11 -1.95
CA VAL A 75 14.19 6.53 -2.74
C VAL A 75 14.33 8.06 -2.76
N SER A 76 13.25 8.79 -3.02
CA SER A 76 13.24 10.27 -3.07
C SER A 76 13.72 10.90 -1.76
N GLU A 77 13.23 10.38 -0.64
CA GLU A 77 13.55 10.88 0.71
C GLU A 77 14.84 10.28 1.29
N ASN A 78 15.53 9.41 0.53
CA ASN A 78 16.74 8.70 0.97
C ASN A 78 16.59 7.95 2.30
N TYR A 79 15.43 7.31 2.52
CA TYR A 79 15.19 6.56 3.75
C TYR A 79 16.02 5.28 3.88
N GLY A 80 16.65 4.78 2.80
CA GLY A 80 17.37 3.51 2.87
C GLY A 80 16.46 2.32 3.21
N LEU A 81 15.18 2.39 2.83
CA LEU A 81 14.19 1.35 3.09
C LEU A 81 13.86 0.55 1.82
N VAL A 82 13.66 -0.76 1.97
CA VAL A 82 13.29 -1.67 0.88
C VAL A 82 11.98 -2.38 1.21
N ILE A 83 11.10 -2.46 0.22
CA ILE A 83 9.82 -3.17 0.34
C ILE A 83 9.96 -4.60 -0.21
N LYS A 84 9.59 -5.60 0.58
CA LYS A 84 9.43 -7.00 0.13
C LYS A 84 7.99 -7.47 0.34
N PHE A 85 7.32 -7.80 -0.75
CA PHE A 85 5.89 -8.12 -0.75
C PHE A 85 5.64 -9.62 -1.04
N TYR A 86 5.13 -10.34 -0.05
CA TYR A 86 4.85 -11.78 -0.14
C TYR A 86 3.34 -12.04 -0.19
N SER A 87 2.75 -11.87 -1.39
CA SER A 87 1.30 -11.94 -1.61
C SER A 87 0.65 -13.28 -1.21
N LYS A 88 1.36 -14.41 -1.38
CA LYS A 88 0.90 -15.75 -0.99
C LYS A 88 0.74 -15.92 0.52
N ASN A 89 1.69 -15.37 1.28
CA ASN A 89 1.75 -15.53 2.74
C ASN A 89 1.10 -14.37 3.48
N LYS A 90 0.61 -13.36 2.76
CA LYS A 90 0.02 -12.13 3.31
C LYS A 90 0.97 -11.38 4.25
N VAL A 91 2.25 -11.30 3.86
CA VAL A 91 3.28 -10.58 4.61
C VAL A 91 3.86 -9.45 3.76
N LEU A 92 4.01 -8.28 4.37
CA LEU A 92 4.76 -7.14 3.88
C LEU A 92 5.96 -6.92 4.80
N ILE A 93 7.17 -6.90 4.26
CA ILE A 93 8.39 -6.60 5.01
C ILE A 93 8.93 -5.26 4.53
N ILE A 94 9.30 -4.40 5.48
CA ILE A 94 10.08 -3.19 5.23
C ILE A 94 11.44 -3.41 5.89
N ASP A 95 12.48 -3.55 5.08
CA ASP A 95 13.85 -3.74 5.57
C ASP A 95 14.62 -2.41 5.50
N GLY A 96 15.41 -2.12 6.54
CA GLY A 96 16.47 -1.12 6.46
C GLY A 96 17.68 -1.67 5.69
N GLN A 97 18.38 -0.80 4.95
CA GLN A 97 19.65 -1.09 4.29
C GLN A 97 20.86 -0.84 5.19
#